data_AF-A0AAV5CW67-F1
#
_entry.id   AF-A0AAV5CW67-F1
#
_cell.length_a   1.000
_cell.length_b   1.000
_cell.length_c   1.000
_cell.angle_alpha   90.00
_cell.angle_beta   90.00
_cell.angle_gamma   90.00
#
_symmetry.space_group_name_H-M   'P 1'
#
loop_
_entity.id
_entity.type
_entity.pdbx_description
1 polymer ?
#
loop_
_entity_poly.entity_id
_entity_poly.type
_entity_poly.pdbx_seq_one_letter_code
_entity_poly.pdbx_strand_id
1 'polypeptide(L)'
;MELDLPPEQTPPLADLAAAIHRAAAAAAALSAPSPSSHAAAAVAALRDAHAAIGSFLSRLDSAAAWSGDDQPMEDGGEEAEQMVGEVEEGLRDCALQGSKRRKRPAPPSWPLGRRTSGSCEAAEAAAVPALDVEGRRRAAMDLLLQFHA
;
A
#
# COMPACT_ATOMS: atom_id res chain seq x y z
N MET A 1 32.41 -14.61 42.03
CA MET A 1 30.99 -14.58 41.64
C MET A 1 31.00 -14.63 40.13
N GLU A 2 30.85 -15.82 39.55
CA GLU A 2 30.71 -15.97 38.10
C GLU A 2 29.38 -15.35 37.70
N LEU A 3 29.43 -14.30 36.90
CA LEU A 3 28.26 -13.70 36.29
C LEU A 3 27.91 -14.55 35.08
N ASP A 4 26.93 -15.43 35.27
CA ASP A 4 26.26 -16.18 34.21
C ASP A 4 25.57 -15.15 33.30
N LEU A 5 26.17 -14.85 32.14
CA LEU A 5 25.56 -13.99 31.12
C LEU A 5 24.37 -14.77 30.51
N PRO A 6 23.20 -14.13 30.33
CA PRO A 6 22.12 -14.79 29.60
C PRO A 6 22.60 -15.08 28.17
N PRO A 7 22.19 -16.21 27.55
CA PRO A 7 22.57 -16.53 26.19
C PRO A 7 22.14 -15.38 25.28
N GLU A 8 23.09 -14.84 24.50
CA GLU A 8 22.81 -13.89 23.44
C GLU A 8 21.71 -14.46 22.55
N GLN A 9 20.51 -13.92 22.67
CA GLN A 9 19.45 -14.11 21.69
C GLN A 9 19.96 -13.47 20.40
N THR A 10 20.46 -14.29 19.48
CA THR A 10 20.71 -13.85 18.11
C THR A 10 19.46 -13.12 17.61
N PRO A 11 19.60 -11.88 17.09
CA PRO A 11 18.46 -10.99 16.98
C PRO A 11 17.42 -11.59 16.02
N PRO A 12 16.13 -11.68 16.40
CA PRO A 12 15.06 -12.21 15.55
C PRO A 12 14.95 -11.51 14.19
N LEU A 13 15.58 -10.35 14.06
CA LEU A 13 15.74 -9.59 12.84
C LEU A 13 16.75 -10.21 11.84
N ALA A 14 17.82 -10.85 12.32
CA ALA A 14 18.80 -11.53 11.46
C ALA A 14 18.19 -12.77 10.79
N ASP A 15 17.41 -13.55 11.55
CA ASP A 15 16.69 -14.71 11.02
C ASP A 15 15.64 -14.31 9.99
N LEU A 16 14.89 -13.24 10.26
CA LEU A 16 13.93 -12.66 9.32
C LEU A 16 14.64 -12.18 8.04
N ALA A 17 15.74 -11.44 8.17
CA ALA A 17 16.50 -10.95 7.02
C ALA A 17 17.04 -12.12 6.17
N ALA A 18 17.57 -13.17 6.80
CA ALA A 18 18.05 -14.36 6.12
C ALA A 18 16.91 -15.09 5.37
N ALA A 19 15.73 -15.22 5.97
CA ALA A 19 14.56 -15.82 5.33
C ALA A 19 14.09 -15.02 4.11
N ILE A 20 14.01 -13.69 4.22
CA ILE A 20 13.63 -12.78 3.12
C ILE A 20 14.65 -12.85 1.97
N HIS A 21 15.96 -12.79 2.28
CA HIS A 21 17.00 -12.89 1.26
C HIS A 21 16.95 -14.23 0.52
N ARG A 22 16.71 -15.33 1.24
CA ARG A 22 16.57 -16.67 0.63
C ARG A 22 15.34 -16.75 -0.28
N ALA A 23 14.21 -16.21 0.15
CA ALA A 23 13.00 -16.15 -0.66
C ALA A 23 13.20 -15.31 -1.93
N ALA A 24 13.86 -14.16 -1.81
CA ALA A 24 14.18 -13.30 -2.95
C ALA A 24 15.11 -13.98 -3.96
N ALA A 25 16.16 -14.69 -3.48
CA ALA A 25 17.06 -15.45 -4.33
C ALA A 25 16.33 -16.60 -5.06
N ALA A 26 15.45 -17.32 -4.36
CA ALA A 26 14.68 -18.41 -4.95
C ALA A 26 13.64 -17.89 -5.97
N ALA A 27 13.03 -16.74 -5.72
CA ALA A 27 12.12 -16.08 -6.66
C ALA A 27 12.85 -15.56 -7.91
N ALA A 28 14.05 -14.99 -7.76
CA ALA A 28 14.87 -14.56 -8.89
C ALA A 28 15.26 -15.72 -9.81
N ALA A 29 15.43 -16.92 -9.25
CA ALA A 29 15.68 -18.14 -10.01
C ALA A 29 14.48 -18.58 -10.88
N LEU A 30 13.31 -17.93 -10.80
CA LEU A 30 12.13 -18.19 -11.64
C LEU A 30 12.07 -17.34 -12.92
N SER A 31 12.97 -16.37 -13.10
CA SER A 31 12.95 -15.46 -14.27
C SER A 31 13.37 -16.11 -15.60
N ALA A 32 13.79 -17.38 -15.59
CA ALA A 32 14.07 -18.19 -16.77
C ALA A 32 13.02 -19.33 -16.87
N PRO A 33 12.93 -20.08 -18.00
CA PRO A 33 12.17 -21.34 -18.02
C PRO A 33 12.84 -22.34 -17.07
N SER A 34 12.52 -22.21 -15.78
CA SER A 34 13.13 -22.96 -14.70
C SER A 34 12.38 -24.28 -14.49
N PRO A 35 13.10 -25.36 -14.16
CA PRO A 35 12.47 -26.66 -13.94
C PRO A 35 11.50 -26.59 -12.77
N SER A 36 10.46 -27.44 -12.77
CA SER A 36 9.39 -27.46 -11.74
C SER A 36 9.91 -27.52 -10.29
N SER A 37 11.07 -28.14 -10.08
CA SER A 37 11.76 -28.19 -8.79
C SER A 37 12.16 -26.80 -8.25
N HIS A 38 12.55 -25.86 -9.10
CA HIS A 38 12.88 -24.50 -8.68
C HIS A 38 11.64 -23.71 -8.27
N ALA A 39 10.51 -23.94 -8.94
CA ALA A 39 9.23 -23.37 -8.54
C ALA A 39 8.78 -23.87 -7.15
N ALA A 40 8.91 -25.18 -6.89
CA ALA A 40 8.60 -25.75 -5.58
C ALA A 40 9.49 -25.18 -4.46
N ALA A 41 10.80 -25.05 -4.71
CA ALA A 41 11.74 -24.45 -3.77
C ALA A 41 11.45 -22.97 -3.49
N ALA A 42 11.09 -22.19 -4.52
CA ALA A 42 10.70 -20.80 -4.36
C ALA A 42 9.41 -20.64 -3.53
N VAL A 43 8.42 -21.50 -3.77
CA VAL A 43 7.18 -21.52 -2.98
C VAL A 43 7.45 -21.88 -1.51
N ALA A 44 8.34 -22.85 -1.25
CA ALA A 44 8.74 -23.19 0.13
C ALA A 44 9.45 -22.01 0.81
N ALA A 45 10.43 -21.39 0.15
CA ALA A 45 11.15 -20.25 0.69
C ALA A 45 10.25 -19.03 0.96
N LEU A 46 9.24 -18.79 0.11
CA LEU A 46 8.24 -17.74 0.33
C LEU A 46 7.35 -18.02 1.55
N ARG A 47 6.95 -19.28 1.77
CA ARG A 47 6.19 -19.67 2.97
C ARG A 47 7.01 -19.52 4.24
N ASP A 48 8.27 -19.92 4.19
CA ASP A 48 9.19 -19.76 5.32
C ASP A 48 9.38 -18.27 5.68
N ALA A 49 9.56 -17.41 4.67
CA ALA A 49 9.63 -15.96 4.88
C ALA A 49 8.34 -15.40 5.48
N HIS A 50 7.17 -15.85 5.00
CA HIS A 50 5.89 -15.43 5.56
C HIS A 50 5.72 -15.84 7.02
N ALA A 51 6.10 -17.07 7.39
CA ALA A 51 6.08 -17.54 8.77
C ALA A 51 7.03 -16.73 9.66
N ALA A 52 8.23 -16.39 9.15
CA ALA A 52 9.19 -15.55 9.86
C ALA A 52 8.66 -14.12 10.10
N ILE A 53 7.99 -13.52 9.11
CA ILE A 53 7.34 -12.21 9.26
C ILE A 53 6.25 -12.28 10.32
N GLY A 54 5.36 -13.28 10.25
CA GLY A 54 4.30 -13.46 11.24
C GLY A 54 4.84 -13.60 12.66
N SER A 55 5.85 -14.45 12.86
CA SER A 55 6.52 -14.63 14.14
C SER A 55 7.18 -13.35 14.66
N PHE A 56 7.81 -12.56 13.77
CA PHE A 56 8.41 -11.28 14.13
C PHE A 56 7.35 -10.25 14.56
N LEU A 57 6.25 -10.14 13.82
CA LEU A 57 5.15 -9.23 14.15
C LEU A 57 4.46 -9.61 15.47
N SER A 58 4.21 -10.90 15.73
CA SER A 58 3.64 -11.34 17.01
C SER A 58 4.53 -11.01 18.21
N ARG A 59 5.86 -11.05 18.05
CA ARG A 59 6.80 -10.61 19.09
C ARG A 59 6.74 -9.10 19.31
N LEU A 60 6.63 -8.31 18.24
CA LEU A 60 6.48 -6.86 18.35
C LEU A 60 5.19 -6.48 19.06
N ASP A 61 4.09 -7.13 18.72
CA ASP A 61 2.77 -6.91 19.33
C ASP A 61 2.78 -7.27 20.83
N SER A 62 3.44 -8.38 21.17
CA SER A 62 3.64 -8.79 22.57
C SER A 62 4.52 -7.80 23.35
N ALA A 63 5.53 -7.20 22.70
CA ALA A 63 6.37 -6.19 23.32
C ALA A 63 5.65 -4.85 23.49
N ALA A 64 4.79 -4.46 22.53
CA ALA A 64 3.95 -3.27 22.63
C ALA A 64 2.90 -3.39 23.74
N ALA A 65 2.34 -4.59 23.94
CA ALA A 65 1.44 -4.87 25.06
C ALA A 65 2.12 -4.78 26.44
N TRP A 66 3.45 -4.91 26.51
CA TRP A 66 4.23 -4.75 27.75
C TRP A 66 4.67 -3.31 28.02
N SER A 67 4.68 -2.42 27.01
CA SER A 67 4.89 -0.98 27.18
C SER A 67 3.58 -0.25 27.47
N GLY A 68 2.81 -0.77 28.43
CA GLY A 68 1.49 -0.28 28.79
C GLY A 68 1.50 1.14 29.33
N ASP A 69 1.38 2.11 28.43
CA ASP A 69 0.97 3.49 28.73
C ASP A 69 -0.23 3.90 27.86
N ASP A 70 -1.07 2.92 27.46
CA ASP A 70 -2.38 3.19 26.86
C ASP A 70 -3.39 3.53 27.97
N GLN A 71 -3.24 4.73 28.52
CA GLN A 71 -4.36 5.41 29.17
C GLN A 71 -5.39 5.77 28.09
N PRO A 72 -6.69 5.50 28.28
CA PRO A 72 -7.71 5.94 27.32
C PRO A 72 -7.67 7.47 27.23
N MET A 73 -7.47 7.99 26.02
CA MET A 73 -7.57 9.42 25.73
C MET A 73 -8.92 9.94 26.21
N GLU A 74 -8.89 10.87 27.16
CA GLU A 74 -10.07 11.64 27.57
C GLU A 74 -10.60 12.38 26.34
N ASP A 75 -11.89 12.17 26.04
CA ASP A 75 -12.57 12.76 24.88
C ASP A 75 -12.77 14.26 25.11
N GLY A 76 -11.74 15.05 24.82
CA GLY A 76 -11.78 16.51 24.75
C GLY A 76 -12.55 16.99 23.52
N GLY A 77 -13.85 16.71 23.49
CA GLY A 77 -14.75 16.90 22.34
C GLY A 77 -15.00 18.36 21.92
N GLU A 78 -14.46 19.34 22.64
CA GLU A 78 -14.70 20.77 22.36
C GLU A 78 -13.57 21.46 21.58
N GLU A 79 -12.35 20.91 21.59
CA GLU A 79 -11.16 21.53 21.00
C GLU A 79 -10.92 21.09 19.55
N ALA A 80 -11.32 19.85 19.24
CA ALA A 80 -11.20 19.28 17.91
C ALA A 80 -12.15 19.96 16.90
N GLU A 81 -13.34 20.36 17.32
CA GLU A 81 -14.30 21.06 16.45
C GLU A 81 -13.82 22.49 16.12
N GLN A 82 -13.17 23.18 17.06
CA GLN A 82 -12.55 24.49 16.81
C GLN A 82 -11.36 24.38 15.86
N MET A 83 -10.46 23.41 16.08
CA MET A 83 -9.29 23.19 15.21
C MET A 83 -9.69 22.82 13.77
N VAL A 84 -10.73 21.99 13.60
CA VAL A 84 -11.25 21.65 12.26
C VAL A 84 -11.89 22.89 11.60
N GLY A 85 -12.61 23.71 12.37
CA GLY A 85 -13.18 24.97 11.89
C GLY A 85 -12.12 25.96 11.40
N GLU A 86 -11.04 26.14 12.15
CA GLU A 86 -9.92 27.03 11.76
C GLU A 86 -9.20 26.55 10.50
N VAL A 87 -9.00 25.24 10.35
CA VAL A 87 -8.38 24.65 9.14
C VAL A 87 -9.28 24.82 7.93
N GLU A 88 -10.60 24.64 8.08
CA GLU A 88 -11.56 24.84 7.00
C GLU A 88 -11.62 26.32 6.57
N GLU A 89 -11.60 27.25 7.53
CA GLU A 89 -11.55 28.69 7.25
C GLU A 89 -10.25 29.10 6.55
N GLY A 90 -9.10 28.59 7.00
CA GLY A 90 -7.80 28.80 6.35
C GLY A 90 -7.74 28.25 4.92
N LEU A 91 -8.40 27.13 4.64
CA LEU A 91 -8.52 26.57 3.28
C LEU A 91 -9.38 27.46 2.37
N ARG A 92 -10.46 28.04 2.89
CA ARG A 92 -11.32 28.99 2.16
C ARG A 92 -10.56 30.25 1.77
N ASP A 93 -9.70 30.75 2.65
CA ASP A 93 -8.84 31.90 2.37
C ASP A 93 -7.77 31.61 1.31
N CYS A 94 -7.19 30.41 1.32
CA CYS A 94 -6.17 30.01 0.37
C CYS A 94 -6.73 29.66 -1.03
N ALA A 95 -7.90 29.02 -1.11
CA ALA A 95 -8.45 28.48 -2.35
C ALA A 95 -8.91 29.55 -3.36
N LEU A 96 -9.27 30.76 -2.90
CA LEU A 96 -9.88 31.78 -3.76
C LEU A 96 -9.09 33.09 -3.87
N GLN A 97 -8.11 33.34 -3.00
CA GLN A 97 -7.36 34.60 -2.99
C GLN A 97 -6.01 34.51 -3.72
N GLY A 98 -5.33 33.36 -3.71
CA GLY A 98 -3.96 33.22 -4.24
C GLY A 98 -3.82 33.04 -5.76
N SER A 99 -4.84 32.55 -6.44
CA SER A 99 -4.76 32.17 -7.87
C SER A 99 -5.27 33.25 -8.84
N LYS A 100 -6.08 34.22 -8.38
CA LYS A 100 -6.75 35.20 -9.26
C LYS A 100 -5.80 36.23 -9.88
N ARG A 101 -4.65 36.52 -9.27
CA ARG A 101 -3.73 37.60 -9.71
C ARG A 101 -2.55 37.15 -10.57
N ARG A 102 -2.49 35.89 -10.98
CA ARG A 102 -1.45 35.42 -11.89
C ARG A 102 -2.14 34.80 -13.09
N LYS A 103 -1.84 35.28 -14.30
CA LYS A 103 -2.25 34.66 -15.58
C LYS A 103 -1.58 33.30 -15.80
N ARG A 104 -1.50 32.48 -14.76
CA ARG A 104 -0.94 31.13 -14.81
C ARG A 104 -2.10 30.23 -15.22
N PRO A 105 -2.00 29.54 -16.37
CA PRO A 105 -2.97 28.52 -16.71
C PRO A 105 -2.95 27.45 -15.61
N ALA A 106 -4.14 27.01 -15.19
CA ALA A 106 -4.25 25.87 -14.31
C ALA A 106 -3.65 24.64 -15.01
N PRO A 107 -2.95 23.75 -14.30
CA PRO A 107 -2.49 22.50 -14.88
C PRO A 107 -3.70 21.68 -15.37
N PRO A 108 -3.55 20.87 -16.42
CA PRO A 108 -4.63 20.03 -16.93
C PRO A 108 -5.06 19.05 -15.82
N SER A 109 -6.24 19.27 -15.24
CA SER A 109 -6.85 18.33 -14.31
C SER A 109 -7.61 17.26 -15.10
N TRP A 110 -7.38 15.99 -14.78
CA TRP A 110 -8.21 14.90 -15.27
C TRP A 110 -9.64 15.06 -14.72
N PRO A 111 -10.70 14.85 -15.51
CA PRO A 111 -12.04 14.83 -14.98
C PRO A 111 -12.16 13.59 -14.08
N LEU A 112 -11.99 13.76 -12.77
CA LEU A 112 -12.60 12.82 -11.83
C LEU A 112 -14.09 12.89 -12.11
N GLY A 113 -14.64 11.77 -12.58
CA GLY A 113 -16.03 11.66 -13.01
C GLY A 113 -16.98 12.35 -12.05
N ARG A 114 -18.01 12.98 -12.64
CA ARG A 114 -19.09 13.70 -11.95
C ARG A 114 -19.48 12.98 -10.65
N ARG A 115 -19.03 13.51 -9.51
CA ARG A 115 -19.61 13.16 -8.21
C ARG A 115 -20.99 13.80 -8.17
N THR A 116 -22.00 13.09 -8.63
CA THR A 116 -23.39 13.45 -8.35
C THR A 116 -23.62 13.27 -6.86
N SER A 117 -23.55 14.38 -6.12
CA SER A 117 -24.27 14.50 -4.87
C SER A 117 -25.76 14.32 -5.17
N GLY A 118 -26.38 13.25 -4.67
CA GLY A 118 -27.83 13.09 -4.75
C GLY A 118 -28.29 11.64 -4.82
N SER A 119 -28.82 11.18 -3.68
CA SER A 119 -29.80 10.09 -3.50
C SER A 119 -29.48 8.70 -4.06
N CYS A 120 -29.34 7.77 -3.10
CA CYS A 120 -29.66 6.36 -3.20
C CYS A 120 -30.91 6.09 -4.05
N GLU A 121 -30.74 5.36 -5.16
CA GLU A 121 -31.71 4.44 -5.73
C GLU A 121 -30.92 3.31 -6.40
N ALA A 122 -31.44 2.09 -6.29
CA ALA A 122 -30.77 0.83 -6.51
C ALA A 122 -30.09 0.69 -7.89
N ALA A 123 -28.81 0.30 -7.89
CA ALA A 123 -28.10 -0.12 -9.09
C ALA A 123 -28.63 -1.50 -9.53
N GLU A 124 -29.68 -1.46 -10.32
CA GLU A 124 -30.12 -2.57 -11.15
C GLU A 124 -29.01 -2.89 -12.17
N ALA A 125 -28.37 -4.04 -11.97
CA ALA A 125 -27.67 -4.86 -12.96
C ALA A 125 -27.07 -4.16 -14.19
N ALA A 126 -26.06 -3.30 -14.01
CA ALA A 126 -25.19 -2.90 -15.10
C ALA A 126 -24.15 -4.00 -15.35
N ALA A 127 -24.41 -4.82 -16.37
CA ALA A 127 -23.53 -5.87 -16.87
C ALA A 127 -22.07 -5.40 -16.93
N VAL A 128 -21.17 -6.18 -16.32
CA VAL A 128 -19.72 -6.04 -16.47
C VAL A 128 -19.42 -6.00 -17.98
N PRO A 129 -18.86 -4.92 -18.54
CA PRO A 129 -18.47 -4.95 -19.94
C PRO A 129 -17.36 -5.99 -20.04
N ALA A 130 -17.65 -7.11 -20.71
CA ALA A 130 -16.67 -8.14 -20.98
C ALA A 130 -15.48 -7.45 -21.66
N LEU A 131 -14.35 -7.42 -20.98
CA LEU A 131 -13.16 -6.77 -21.50
C LEU A 131 -12.65 -7.67 -22.62
N ASP A 132 -12.94 -7.32 -23.88
CA ASP A 132 -12.36 -7.97 -25.05
C ASP A 132 -10.86 -7.63 -25.11
N VAL A 133 -10.08 -8.45 -24.40
CA VAL A 133 -8.63 -8.30 -24.26
C VAL A 133 -7.97 -8.45 -25.63
N GLU A 134 -8.45 -9.39 -26.44
CA GLU A 134 -7.95 -9.68 -27.79
C GLU A 134 -8.22 -8.53 -28.76
N GLY A 135 -9.41 -7.94 -28.72
CA GLY A 135 -9.74 -6.74 -29.50
C GLY A 135 -8.86 -5.55 -29.13
N ARG A 136 -8.64 -5.33 -27.83
CA ARG A 136 -7.78 -4.25 -27.34
C ARG A 136 -6.30 -4.47 -27.70
N ARG A 137 -5.84 -5.72 -27.65
CA ARG A 137 -4.48 -6.10 -28.06
C ARG A 137 -4.26 -5.84 -29.54
N ARG A 138 -5.20 -6.19 -30.41
CA ARG A 138 -5.13 -5.89 -31.85
C ARG A 138 -5.05 -4.38 -32.11
N ALA A 139 -5.95 -3.61 -31.50
CA ALA A 139 -5.95 -2.15 -31.64
C ALA A 139 -4.62 -1.50 -31.18
N ALA A 140 -4.02 -2.01 -30.10
CA ALA A 140 -2.72 -1.53 -29.63
C ALA A 140 -1.57 -1.84 -30.62
N MET A 141 -1.60 -3.01 -31.27
CA MET A 141 -0.59 -3.38 -32.27
C MET A 141 -0.71 -2.55 -33.55
N ASP A 142 -1.93 -2.31 -34.01
CA ASP A 142 -2.18 -1.44 -35.16
C ASP A 142 -1.67 -0.02 -34.90
N LEU A 143 -1.89 0.51 -33.69
CA LEU A 143 -1.39 1.83 -33.31
C LEU A 143 0.14 1.91 -33.36
N LEU A 144 0.84 0.88 -32.87
CA LEU A 144 2.30 0.84 -32.89
C LEU A 144 2.83 0.82 -34.33
N LEU A 145 2.17 0.07 -35.23
CA LEU A 145 2.55 0.02 -36.65
C LEU A 145 2.30 1.34 -37.38
N GLN A 146 1.31 2.14 -36.99
CA GLN A 146 1.05 3.47 -37.59
C GLN A 146 2.18 4.47 -37.37
N PHE A 147 2.92 4.37 -36.26
CA PHE A 147 3.98 5.33 -35.90
C PHE A 147 5.40 4.83 -36.18
N HIS A 148 5.56 3.58 -36.64
CA HIS A 148 6.86 2.94 -36.87
C HIS A 148 7.02 2.41 -38.31
N ALA A 149 6.19 2.89 -39.24
CA ALA A 149 6.30 2.63 -40.67
C ALA A 149 7.43 3.44 -41.32
#